data_AF-A0A9N9RQR1-F1
#
_entry.id   AF-A0A9N9RQR1-F1
#
_cell.length_a   1.000
_cell.length_b   1.000
_cell.length_c   1.000
_cell.angle_alpha   90.00
_cell.angle_beta   90.00
_cell.angle_gamma   90.00
#
_symmetry.space_group_name_H-M   'P 1'
#
loop_
_entity.id
_entity.type
_entity.pdbx_description
1 polymer ?
#
loop_
_entity_poly.entity_id
_entity_poly.type
_entity_poly.pdbx_seq_one_letter_code
_entity_poly.pdbx_strand_id
1 'polypeptide(L)'
;MEGFKKAAKANKADSKKTQLYKHWVRPRFLQYDYMYDYRLNYYDDIIDYLDKKDRGIKSEIPKPQTWAERVLRTVKDKPHSSSYEAYESANRSSTRDQRLKITITNQINSYNYHTKSYTNRKYASIL
;
A
#
# COMPACT_ATOMS: atom_id res chain seq x y z
N MET A 1 33.25 56.83 19.26
CA MET A 1 33.30 55.54 18.55
C MET A 1 33.30 54.45 19.61
N GLU A 2 32.14 53.90 19.94
CA GLU A 2 31.90 52.61 20.63
C GLU A 2 30.56 52.71 21.36
N GLY A 3 29.55 51.99 20.89
CA GLY A 3 28.21 52.03 21.51
C GLY A 3 27.18 51.16 20.81
N PHE A 4 27.39 50.79 19.54
CA PHE A 4 26.43 50.00 18.76
C PHE A 4 26.71 48.49 18.74
N LYS A 5 27.23 47.91 19.83
CA LYS A 5 27.46 46.46 19.91
C LYS A 5 27.05 45.85 21.26
N LYS A 6 25.80 46.04 21.71
CA LYS A 6 25.27 45.23 22.81
C LYS A 6 23.74 45.17 22.87
N ALA A 7 23.10 44.68 21.81
CA ALA A 7 21.65 44.38 21.86
C ALA A 7 21.26 43.04 21.20
N ALA A 8 22.22 42.17 20.89
CA ALA A 8 21.95 40.88 20.23
C ALA A 8 22.21 39.67 21.14
N LYS A 9 22.08 39.82 22.47
CA LYS A 9 22.37 38.71 23.39
C LYS A 9 21.51 38.71 24.65
N ALA A 10 20.19 38.68 24.49
CA ALA A 10 19.28 38.22 25.53
C ALA A 10 17.96 37.80 24.86
N ASN A 11 17.30 36.77 25.40
CA ASN A 11 16.08 36.11 24.91
C ASN A 11 16.26 34.86 24.03
N LYS A 12 17.28 34.04 24.33
CA LYS A 12 17.08 32.59 24.30
C LYS A 12 16.57 32.16 25.68
N ALA A 13 15.40 32.69 26.08
CA ALA A 13 14.74 32.26 27.29
C ALA A 13 14.39 30.78 27.07
N ASP A 14 14.87 29.93 27.98
CA ASP A 14 14.58 28.52 28.00
C ASP A 14 13.07 28.30 27.93
N SER A 15 12.58 27.99 26.73
CA SER A 15 11.22 27.52 26.52
C SER A 15 11.12 26.26 27.38
N LYS A 16 10.47 26.39 28.54
CA LYS A 16 10.19 25.28 29.44
C LYS A 16 9.48 24.24 28.60
N LYS A 17 10.20 23.17 28.26
CA LYS A 17 9.66 22.08 27.42
C LYS A 17 8.42 21.57 28.12
N THR A 18 7.25 21.85 27.56
CA THR A 18 5.98 21.38 28.11
C THR A 18 6.09 19.87 28.29
N GLN A 19 5.95 19.41 29.53
CA GLN A 19 6.07 18.01 29.88
C GLN A 19 4.86 17.27 29.31
N LEU A 20 4.92 16.93 28.01
CA LEU A 20 3.91 16.10 27.38
C LEU A 20 4.03 14.69 27.98
N TYR A 21 2.92 14.21 28.53
CA TYR A 21 2.78 12.82 28.91
C TYR A 21 3.00 11.94 27.67
N LYS A 22 4.15 11.26 27.60
CA LYS A 22 4.58 10.47 26.42
C LYS A 22 3.53 9.43 25.98
N HIS A 23 2.69 8.94 26.89
CA HIS A 23 1.63 7.98 26.61
C HIS A 23 0.38 8.58 25.92
N TRP A 24 0.23 9.90 25.89
CA TRP A 24 -0.79 10.62 25.12
C TRP A 24 -0.29 11.04 23.73
N VAL A 25 1.01 10.92 23.48
CA VAL A 25 1.59 11.23 22.18
C VAL A 25 1.29 10.06 21.24
N ARG A 26 0.40 10.27 20.27
CA ARG A 26 0.11 9.29 19.21
C ARG A 26 1.42 8.84 18.56
N PRO A 27 1.78 7.55 18.63
CA PRO A 27 2.99 7.05 18.00
C PRO A 27 2.94 7.27 16.49
N ARG A 28 3.91 8.02 15.94
CA ARG A 28 3.97 8.31 14.49
C ARG A 28 4.37 7.09 13.63
N PHE A 29 4.88 6.03 14.26
CA PHE A 29 5.36 4.82 13.59
C PHE A 29 4.31 3.70 13.50
N LEU A 30 3.13 3.85 14.13
CA LEU A 30 2.07 2.82 14.13
C LEU A 30 1.12 2.91 12.94
N GLN A 31 1.42 3.74 11.96
CA GLN A 31 0.64 3.80 10.75
C GLN A 31 1.18 2.72 9.81
N TYR A 32 0.59 1.53 9.88
CA TYR A 32 0.95 0.46 8.97
C TYR A 32 0.85 0.93 7.53
N ASP A 33 1.85 0.60 6.72
CA ASP A 33 1.92 1.04 5.32
C ASP A 33 0.68 0.62 4.52
N TYR A 34 0.06 -0.50 4.88
CA TYR A 34 -1.17 -0.99 4.25
C TYR A 34 -2.34 0.00 4.35
N MET A 35 -2.36 0.89 5.34
CA MET A 35 -3.39 1.94 5.45
C MET A 35 -3.28 2.99 4.34
N TYR A 36 -2.06 3.29 3.89
CA TYR A 36 -1.85 4.20 2.76
C TYR A 36 -2.27 3.53 1.44
N ASP A 37 -1.88 2.27 1.26
CA ASP A 37 -2.31 1.47 0.11
C ASP A 37 -3.84 1.31 0.08
N TYR A 38 -4.48 1.11 1.24
CA TYR A 38 -5.94 1.03 1.35
C TYR A 38 -6.62 2.33 0.89
N ARG A 39 -6.13 3.47 1.38
CA ARG A 39 -6.66 4.78 1.00
C ARG A 39 -6.59 4.98 -0.52
N LEU A 40 -5.43 4.71 -1.12
CA LEU A 40 -5.22 4.84 -2.56
C LEU A 40 -6.17 3.92 -3.33
N ASN A 41 -6.22 2.64 -2.97
CA ASN A 41 -7.03 1.68 -3.71
C ASN A 41 -8.55 1.92 -3.63
N TYR A 42 -9.01 2.44 -2.50
CA TYR A 42 -10.44 2.58 -2.22
C TYR A 42 -11.01 3.93 -2.67
N TYR A 43 -10.28 5.02 -2.41
CA TYR A 43 -10.84 6.37 -2.57
C TYR A 43 -10.35 7.10 -3.81
N ASP A 44 -9.17 6.78 -4.33
CA ASP A 44 -8.48 7.62 -5.32
C ASP A 44 -9.29 7.79 -6.61
N ASP A 45 -9.82 6.70 -7.18
CA ASP A 45 -10.65 6.77 -8.39
C ASP A 45 -11.91 7.65 -8.21
N ILE A 46 -12.51 7.62 -7.01
CA ILE A 46 -13.74 8.36 -6.69
C ILE A 46 -13.42 9.84 -6.47
N ILE A 47 -12.35 10.13 -5.73
CA ILE A 47 -11.88 11.49 -5.51
C ILE A 47 -11.57 12.14 -6.86
N ASP A 48 -10.80 11.46 -7.73
CA ASP A 48 -10.48 11.94 -9.07
C ASP A 48 -11.72 12.21 -9.92
N TYR A 49 -12.73 11.35 -9.82
CA TYR A 49 -13.99 11.53 -10.52
C TYR A 49 -14.74 12.77 -10.03
N LEU A 50 -14.83 12.96 -8.71
CA LEU A 50 -15.49 14.12 -8.11
C LEU A 50 -14.76 15.42 -8.45
N ASP A 51 -13.43 15.44 -8.33
CA ASP A 51 -12.60 16.60 -8.67
C ASP A 51 -12.77 17.01 -10.14
N LYS A 52 -12.82 16.04 -11.07
CA LYS A 52 -13.06 16.33 -12.49
C LYS A 52 -14.47 16.84 -12.72
N LYS A 53 -15.46 16.24 -12.06
CA LYS A 53 -16.86 16.66 -12.15
C LYS A 53 -17.06 18.10 -11.68
N ASP A 54 -16.45 18.47 -10.56
CA ASP A 54 -16.55 19.83 -9.99
C ASP A 54 -15.89 20.88 -10.89
N ARG A 55 -14.83 20.49 -11.62
CA ARG A 55 -14.19 21.34 -12.64
C ARG A 55 -14.94 21.39 -13.97
N GLY A 56 -16.06 20.68 -14.10
CA GLY A 56 -16.82 20.57 -15.35
C GLY A 56 -16.13 19.74 -16.44
N ILE A 57 -15.09 18.97 -16.09
CA ILE A 57 -14.41 18.08 -17.03
C ILE A 57 -15.24 16.81 -17.16
N LYS A 58 -15.55 16.41 -18.40
CA LYS A 58 -16.20 15.12 -18.66
C LYS A 58 -15.27 14.00 -18.19
N SER A 59 -15.67 13.31 -17.12
CA SER A 59 -14.99 12.13 -16.61
C SER A 59 -15.94 10.94 -16.64
N GLU A 60 -15.39 9.77 -16.93
CA GLU A 60 -16.11 8.51 -16.79
C GLU A 60 -16.28 8.15 -15.31
N ILE A 61 -17.39 7.50 -14.98
CA ILE A 61 -17.64 6.97 -13.64
C ILE A 61 -16.68 5.79 -13.42
N PRO A 62 -15.98 5.72 -12.28
CA PRO A 62 -15.10 4.60 -11.98
C PRO A 62 -15.82 3.26 -12.07
N LYS A 63 -15.20 2.28 -12.71
CA LYS A 63 -15.79 0.95 -12.86
C LYS A 63 -15.94 0.28 -11.49
N PRO A 64 -17.03 -0.47 -11.26
CA PRO A 64 -17.12 -1.31 -10.08
C PRO A 64 -16.00 -2.35 -10.12
N GLN A 65 -15.16 -2.33 -9.10
CA GLN A 65 -14.04 -3.26 -8.92
C GLN A 65 -14.11 -3.85 -7.54
N THR A 66 -13.84 -5.14 -7.45
CA THR A 66 -13.68 -5.85 -6.19
C THR A 66 -12.42 -5.39 -5.46
N TRP A 67 -12.37 -5.60 -4.14
CA TRP A 67 -11.18 -5.29 -3.35
C TRP A 67 -9.92 -5.99 -3.88
N ALA A 68 -10.05 -7.25 -4.30
CA ALA A 68 -8.93 -8.02 -4.84
C ALA A 68 -8.37 -7.38 -6.12
N GLU A 69 -9.24 -6.93 -7.04
CA GLU A 69 -8.83 -6.26 -8.27
C GLU A 69 -8.08 -4.95 -7.98
N ARG A 70 -8.59 -4.15 -7.03
CA ARG A 70 -7.96 -2.89 -6.63
C ARG A 70 -6.56 -3.11 -6.03
N VAL A 71 -6.42 -4.09 -5.15
CA VAL A 71 -5.11 -4.48 -4.57
C VAL A 71 -4.13 -4.95 -5.66
N LEU A 72 -4.62 -5.70 -6.65
CA LEU A 72 -3.78 -6.14 -7.78
C LEU A 72 -3.25 -4.96 -8.61
N ARG A 73 -3.96 -3.82 -8.69
CA ARG A 73 -3.47 -2.60 -9.36
C ARG A 73 -2.25 -2.02 -8.65
N THR A 74 -2.31 -1.84 -7.33
CA THR A 74 -1.16 -1.31 -6.56
C THR A 74 0.08 -2.18 -6.68
N VAL A 75 -0.09 -3.50 -6.77
CA VAL A 75 1.03 -4.44 -6.93
C VAL A 75 1.65 -4.33 -8.34
N LYS A 76 0.84 -4.07 -9.36
CA LYS A 76 1.32 -3.91 -10.75
C LYS A 76 1.90 -2.52 -11.03
N ASP A 77 1.30 -1.49 -10.44
CA ASP A 77 1.58 -0.08 -10.74
C ASP A 77 2.71 0.49 -9.87
N LYS A 78 3.08 -0.17 -8.76
CA LYS A 78 4.31 0.18 -8.02
C LYS A 78 5.51 -0.13 -8.92
N PRO A 79 6.30 0.87 -9.38
CA PRO A 79 7.59 0.57 -9.96
C PRO A 79 8.38 -0.20 -8.89
N HIS A 80 9.07 -1.26 -9.28
CA HIS A 80 10.01 -1.92 -8.39
C HIS A 80 11.02 -0.84 -7.97
N SER A 81 10.80 -0.24 -6.80
CA SER A 81 11.66 0.81 -6.23
C SER A 81 13.08 0.27 -6.29
N SER A 82 14.03 1.13 -6.68
CA SER A 82 15.48 0.94 -6.64
C SER A 82 15.92 -0.36 -5.97
N SER A 83 16.65 -1.18 -6.72
CA SER A 83 17.07 -2.57 -6.43
C SER A 83 17.55 -2.86 -5.00
N TYR A 84 17.89 -1.85 -4.20
CA TYR A 84 18.28 -1.98 -2.80
C TYR A 84 17.09 -2.08 -1.82
N GLU A 85 16.06 -1.23 -1.92
CA GLU A 85 14.89 -1.26 -1.02
C GLU A 85 13.92 -2.39 -1.37
N ALA A 86 13.79 -2.70 -2.67
CA ALA A 86 13.09 -3.89 -3.14
C ALA A 86 13.79 -5.18 -2.70
N TYR A 87 15.13 -5.21 -2.63
CA TYR A 87 15.89 -6.36 -2.14
C TYR A 87 15.76 -6.56 -0.62
N GLU A 88 15.82 -5.49 0.17
CA GLU A 88 15.60 -5.55 1.63
C GLU A 88 14.17 -5.97 2.00
N SER A 89 13.16 -5.43 1.31
CA SER A 89 11.74 -5.77 1.54
C SER A 89 11.37 -7.16 1.00
N ALA A 90 11.97 -7.57 -0.12
CA ALA A 90 11.91 -8.95 -0.59
C ALA A 90 12.61 -9.90 0.39
N ASN A 91 13.83 -9.64 0.86
CA ASN A 91 14.50 -10.59 1.75
C ASN A 91 13.79 -10.80 3.10
N ARG A 92 13.05 -9.81 3.61
CA ARG A 92 12.32 -9.93 4.90
C ARG A 92 10.96 -10.61 4.78
N SER A 93 10.29 -10.58 3.62
CA SER A 93 8.93 -11.16 3.43
C SER A 93 8.83 -12.24 2.33
N SER A 94 9.76 -12.28 1.38
CA SER A 94 9.69 -13.07 0.15
C SER A 94 9.78 -14.58 0.41
N THR A 95 10.57 -15.05 1.38
CA THR A 95 10.72 -16.51 1.54
C THR A 95 9.43 -17.18 2.02
N ARG A 96 8.66 -16.52 2.89
CA ARG A 96 7.38 -17.05 3.39
C ARG A 96 6.26 -16.82 2.39
N ASP A 97 6.16 -15.61 1.84
CA ASP A 97 5.09 -15.27 0.91
C ASP A 97 5.28 -15.91 -0.47
N GLN A 98 6.51 -16.11 -0.95
CA GLN A 98 6.74 -16.91 -2.16
C GLN A 98 6.45 -18.39 -1.93
N ARG A 99 6.81 -18.95 -0.76
CA ARG A 99 6.39 -20.32 -0.43
C ARG A 99 4.88 -20.45 -0.42
N LEU A 100 4.15 -19.50 0.18
CA LEU A 100 2.69 -19.48 0.16
C LEU A 100 2.15 -19.37 -1.27
N LYS A 101 2.71 -18.48 -2.10
CA LYS A 101 2.33 -18.37 -3.53
C LYS A 101 2.56 -19.68 -4.27
N ILE A 102 3.71 -20.33 -4.12
CA ILE A 102 4.06 -21.62 -4.74
C ILE A 102 3.12 -22.74 -4.24
N THR A 103 2.83 -22.78 -2.94
CA THR A 103 1.90 -23.77 -2.37
C THR A 103 0.49 -23.55 -2.91
N ILE A 104 0.00 -22.32 -2.95
CA ILE A 104 -1.34 -21.98 -3.48
C ILE A 104 -1.42 -22.32 -4.97
N THR A 105 -0.44 -21.93 -5.78
CA THR A 105 -0.45 -22.23 -7.23
C THR A 105 -0.32 -23.74 -7.50
N ASN A 106 0.50 -24.47 -6.75
CA ASN A 106 0.63 -25.92 -6.90
C ASN A 106 -0.62 -26.68 -6.45
N GLN A 107 -1.30 -26.20 -5.39
CA GLN A 107 -2.56 -26.78 -4.92
C GLN A 107 -3.72 -26.51 -5.89
N ILE A 108 -3.72 -25.35 -6.55
CA ILE A 108 -4.67 -25.02 -7.62
C ILE A 108 -4.39 -25.88 -8.87
N ASN A 109 -3.12 -26.13 -9.21
CA ASN A 109 -2.76 -26.98 -10.36
C ASN A 109 -3.06 -28.47 -10.15
N SER A 110 -2.85 -29.02 -8.95
CA SER A 110 -3.23 -30.41 -8.66
C SER A 110 -4.75 -30.59 -8.70
N TYR A 111 -5.52 -29.64 -8.14
CA TYR A 111 -6.99 -29.64 -8.25
C TYR A 111 -7.45 -29.59 -9.71
N ASN A 112 -6.85 -28.73 -10.53
CA ASN A 112 -7.14 -28.66 -11.98
C ASN A 112 -6.75 -29.94 -12.73
N TYR A 113 -5.60 -30.55 -12.41
CA TYR A 113 -5.15 -31.78 -13.05
C TYR A 113 -6.08 -32.96 -12.73
N HIS A 114 -6.41 -33.15 -11.45
CA HIS A 114 -7.29 -34.25 -11.02
C HIS A 114 -8.73 -34.04 -11.48
N THR A 115 -9.23 -32.81 -11.46
CA THR A 115 -10.59 -32.50 -11.93
C THR A 115 -10.70 -32.72 -13.43
N LYS A 116 -9.77 -32.17 -14.23
CA LYS A 116 -9.73 -32.38 -15.70
C LYS A 116 -9.58 -33.85 -16.07
N SER A 117 -8.69 -34.57 -15.38
CA SER A 117 -8.52 -36.01 -15.61
C SER A 117 -9.78 -36.81 -15.29
N TYR A 118 -10.44 -36.51 -14.16
CA TYR A 118 -11.70 -37.15 -13.77
C TYR A 118 -12.84 -36.82 -14.75
N THR A 119 -13.03 -35.55 -15.12
CA THR A 119 -14.07 -35.15 -16.07
C THR A 119 -13.83 -35.77 -17.44
N ASN A 120 -12.59 -35.75 -17.93
CA ASN A 120 -12.25 -36.38 -19.20
C ASN A 120 -12.54 -37.89 -19.14
N ARG A 121 -12.15 -38.59 -18.07
CA ARG A 121 -12.37 -40.03 -17.95
C ARG A 121 -13.85 -40.42 -17.79
N LYS A 122 -14.64 -39.60 -17.09
CA LYS A 122 -16.08 -39.85 -16.85
C LYS A 122 -16.94 -39.51 -18.07
N TYR A 123 -16.56 -38.50 -18.83
CA TYR A 123 -17.34 -37.98 -19.93
C TYR A 123 -16.73 -38.26 -21.32
N ALA A 124 -15.61 -38.98 -21.41
CA ALA A 124 -14.98 -39.36 -22.69
C ALA A 124 -15.87 -40.17 -23.64
N SER A 125 -16.93 -40.82 -23.15
CA SER A 125 -17.85 -41.57 -24.00
C SER A 125 -18.96 -40.71 -24.61
N ILE A 126 -19.11 -39.47 -24.15
CA ILE A 126 -20.18 -38.53 -24.54
C ILE A 126 -19.65 -37.16 -25.00
N LEU A 127 -18.33 -36.96 -24.97
CA LEU A 127 -17.58 -35.87 -25.59
C LEU A 127 -16.75 -36.45 -26.74
#